data_AF-A0A7Y0HRC2-F1
#
_entry.id   AF-A0A7Y0HRC2-F1
#
_cell.length_a   1.000
_cell.length_b   1.000
_cell.length_c   1.000
_cell.angle_alpha   90.00
_cell.angle_beta   90.00
_cell.angle_gamma   90.00
#
_symmetry.space_group_name_H-M   'P 1'
#
loop_
_entity.id
_entity.type
_entity.pdbx_description
1 polymer ?
#
loop_
_entity_poly.entity_id
_entity_poly.type
_entity_poly.pdbx_seq_one_letter_code
_entity_poly.pdbx_strand_id
1 'polypeptide(L)'
;MDVVEIVRRLESLPARSVWKCAVRDFAIDLVSDNDLFEALPGDASRGDIEAALLSGAANWREYSYGGCGLVYNGDIDNWLMTPSELKRYNRPGHDASMGFGGESLLDMQARALSQAARLAFQVIRYPRLKGVA
;
A
#
# COMPACT_ATOMS: atom_id res chain seq x y z
N MET A 1 -9.88 -0.92 17.45
CA MET A 1 -9.87 0.50 16.99
C MET A 1 -11.03 0.70 16.02
N ASP A 2 -11.54 1.92 15.80
CA ASP A 2 -12.63 2.15 14.82
C ASP A 2 -12.05 2.27 13.40
N VAL A 3 -12.24 1.20 12.60
CA VAL A 3 -11.78 1.11 11.21
C VAL A 3 -12.38 2.21 10.34
N VAL A 4 -13.66 2.56 10.54
CA VAL A 4 -14.36 3.58 9.74
C VAL A 4 -13.71 4.95 9.92
N GLU A 5 -13.33 5.29 11.15
CA GLU A 5 -12.64 6.55 11.44
C GLU A 5 -11.22 6.57 10.88
N ILE A 6 -10.50 5.44 10.87
CA ILE A 6 -9.16 5.35 10.28
C ILE A 6 -9.23 5.55 8.77
N VAL A 7 -10.16 4.88 8.09
CA VAL A 7 -10.37 5.00 6.64
C VAL A 7 -10.70 6.45 6.27
N ARG A 8 -11.64 7.08 6.96
CA ARG A 8 -11.99 8.50 6.72
C ARG A 8 -10.78 9.43 6.84
N ARG A 9 -9.90 9.18 7.80
CA ARG A 9 -8.68 9.97 7.95
C ARG A 9 -7.71 9.74 6.80
N LEU A 10 -7.50 8.51 6.38
CA LEU A 10 -6.67 8.17 5.22
C LEU A 10 -7.19 8.87 3.95
N GLU A 11 -8.49 8.81 3.69
CA GLU A 11 -9.15 9.48 2.56
C GLU A 11 -8.92 11.00 2.57
N SER A 12 -8.89 11.62 3.75
CA SER A 12 -8.66 13.06 3.91
C SER A 12 -7.23 13.51 3.64
N LEU A 13 -6.27 12.58 3.55
CA LEU A 13 -4.87 12.92 3.32
C LEU A 13 -4.64 13.40 1.88
N PRO A 14 -3.92 14.51 1.69
CA PRO A 14 -3.61 15.00 0.36
C PRO A 14 -2.62 14.07 -0.35
N ALA A 15 -2.98 13.61 -1.54
CA ALA A 15 -2.09 12.89 -2.44
C ALA A 15 -1.98 13.65 -3.77
N ARG A 16 -0.76 13.99 -4.18
CA ARG A 16 -0.49 14.85 -5.37
C ARG A 16 0.15 14.10 -6.53
N SER A 17 0.41 12.81 -6.38
CA SER A 17 1.00 11.97 -7.43
C SER A 17 0.30 10.61 -7.46
N VAL A 18 0.32 9.94 -8.61
CA VAL A 18 -0.24 8.59 -8.76
C VAL A 18 0.31 7.65 -7.69
N TRP A 19 1.62 7.67 -7.46
CA TRP A 19 2.25 6.90 -6.39
C TRP A 19 1.68 7.18 -5.00
N LYS A 20 1.53 8.45 -4.62
CA LYS A 20 0.98 8.81 -3.30
C LYS A 20 -0.49 8.44 -3.18
N CYS A 21 -1.26 8.53 -4.28
CA CYS A 21 -2.65 8.06 -4.33
C CYS A 21 -2.70 6.55 -4.08
N ALA A 22 -1.94 5.76 -4.85
CA ALA A 22 -1.88 4.32 -4.70
C ALA A 22 -1.45 3.88 -3.30
N VAL A 23 -0.44 4.53 -2.70
CA VAL A 23 -0.02 4.25 -1.31
C VAL A 23 -1.15 4.50 -0.31
N ARG A 24 -1.94 5.57 -0.48
CA ARG A 24 -3.10 5.85 0.37
C ARG A 24 -4.19 4.81 0.15
N ASP A 25 -4.48 4.47 -1.10
CA ASP A 25 -5.55 3.54 -1.45
C ASP A 25 -5.20 2.13 -0.94
N PHE A 26 -3.95 1.68 -1.10
CA PHE A 26 -3.45 0.46 -0.43
C PHE A 26 -3.57 0.51 1.09
N ALA A 27 -3.36 1.67 1.72
CA ALA A 27 -3.51 1.78 3.18
C ALA A 27 -4.98 1.64 3.61
N ILE A 28 -5.90 2.12 2.78
CA ILE A 28 -7.35 1.96 3.00
C ILE A 28 -7.73 0.50 2.85
N ASP A 29 -7.30 -0.17 1.78
CA ASP A 29 -7.60 -1.59 1.54
C ASP A 29 -7.05 -2.47 2.66
N LEU A 30 -5.78 -2.28 3.04
CA LEU A 30 -5.14 -3.05 4.12
C LEU A 30 -5.85 -2.91 5.47
N VAL A 31 -6.45 -1.75 5.75
CA VAL A 31 -7.17 -1.52 7.00
C VAL A 31 -8.62 -2.02 6.92
N SER A 32 -9.24 -1.93 5.74
CA SER A 32 -10.65 -2.31 5.53
C SER A 32 -10.84 -3.82 5.44
N ASP A 33 -9.89 -4.53 4.81
CA ASP A 33 -9.98 -5.98 4.58
C ASP A 33 -9.45 -6.81 5.76
N ASN A 34 -9.11 -6.17 6.88
CA ASN A 34 -8.41 -6.79 7.98
C ASN A 34 -9.27 -6.87 9.25
N ASP A 35 -10.00 -7.98 9.39
CA ASP A 35 -10.83 -8.25 10.57
C ASP A 35 -10.02 -8.30 11.89
N LEU A 36 -8.70 -8.55 11.82
CA LEU A 36 -7.83 -8.59 12.99
C LEU A 36 -7.53 -7.19 13.54
N PHE A 37 -7.76 -6.15 12.75
CA PHE A 37 -7.49 -4.77 13.14
C PHE A 37 -8.41 -4.27 14.27
N GLU A 38 -9.64 -4.78 14.31
CA GLU A 38 -10.57 -4.50 15.42
C GLU A 38 -10.11 -5.14 16.73
N ALA A 39 -9.44 -6.29 16.65
CA ALA A 39 -8.94 -7.06 17.79
C ALA A 39 -7.61 -6.52 18.37
N LEU A 40 -6.94 -5.59 17.69
CA LEU A 40 -5.70 -4.99 18.18
C LEU A 40 -5.94 -4.14 19.44
N PRO A 41 -5.10 -4.28 20.48
CA PRO A 41 -5.20 -3.47 21.68
C PRO A 41 -4.88 -2.00 21.39
N GLY A 42 -5.42 -1.09 22.20
CA GLY A 42 -5.27 0.36 21.99
C GLY A 42 -3.83 0.88 22.10
N ASP A 43 -2.95 0.12 22.75
CA ASP A 43 -1.53 0.38 22.92
C ASP A 43 -0.65 -0.52 22.01
N ALA A 44 -1.24 -1.15 20.99
CA ALA A 44 -0.53 -1.95 20.00
C ALA A 44 0.72 -1.23 19.48
N SER A 45 1.84 -1.94 19.49
CA SER A 45 3.09 -1.42 18.97
C SER A 45 3.03 -1.30 17.45
N ARG A 46 4.02 -0.61 16.87
CA ARG A 46 4.18 -0.57 15.42
C ARG A 46 4.31 -1.98 14.81
N GLY A 47 4.98 -2.89 15.52
CA GLY A 47 5.16 -4.27 15.08
C GLY A 47 3.83 -5.05 15.09
N ASP A 48 3.00 -4.85 16.10
CA ASP A 48 1.69 -5.52 16.19
C ASP A 48 0.76 -5.06 15.06
N ILE A 49 0.75 -3.75 14.78
CA ILE A 49 -0.02 -3.18 13.67
C ILE A 49 0.50 -3.71 12.33
N GLU A 50 1.82 -3.69 12.10
CA GLU A 50 2.41 -4.20 10.86
C GLU A 50 2.15 -5.71 10.67
N ALA A 51 2.24 -6.50 11.74
CA ALA A 51 1.93 -7.93 11.70
C ALA A 51 0.47 -8.22 11.39
N ALA A 52 -0.47 -7.42 11.93
CA ALA A 52 -1.87 -7.52 11.58
C ALA A 52 -2.06 -7.24 10.08
N LEU A 53 -1.52 -6.12 9.56
CA LEU A 53 -1.66 -5.74 8.14
C LEU A 53 -1.01 -6.75 7.19
N LEU A 54 0.05 -7.43 7.60
CA LEU A 54 0.71 -8.47 6.80
C LEU A 54 -0.12 -9.75 6.65
N SER A 55 -1.21 -9.92 7.42
CA SER A 55 -2.12 -11.07 7.31
C SER A 55 -1.39 -12.43 7.30
N GLY A 56 -0.35 -12.56 8.14
CA GLY A 56 0.45 -13.78 8.25
C GLY A 56 1.64 -13.91 7.28
N ALA A 57 1.82 -12.99 6.33
CA ALA A 57 3.05 -12.92 5.54
C ALA A 57 4.24 -12.47 6.41
N ALA A 58 5.45 -12.99 6.18
CA ALA A 58 6.62 -12.58 6.95
C ALA A 58 7.14 -11.18 6.59
N ASN A 59 6.81 -10.69 5.38
CA ASN A 59 7.16 -9.37 4.91
C ASN A 59 6.32 -8.97 3.67
N TRP A 60 6.43 -7.71 3.25
CA TRP A 60 5.68 -7.17 2.10
C TRP A 60 6.04 -7.80 0.76
N ARG A 61 7.24 -8.38 0.61
CA ARG A 61 7.61 -9.13 -0.59
C ARG A 61 6.84 -10.44 -0.62
N GLU A 62 6.82 -11.19 0.47
CA GLU A 62 6.01 -12.41 0.57
C GLU A 62 4.52 -12.10 0.39
N TYR A 63 4.02 -11.01 0.98
CA TYR A 63 2.64 -10.56 0.78
C TYR A 63 2.32 -10.33 -0.70
N SER A 64 3.19 -9.59 -1.40
CA SER A 64 2.98 -9.25 -2.81
C SER A 64 3.10 -10.48 -3.73
N TYR A 65 4.15 -11.29 -3.55
CA TYR A 65 4.40 -12.45 -4.41
C TYR A 65 3.50 -13.65 -4.06
N GLY A 66 3.04 -13.74 -2.81
CA GLY A 66 2.12 -14.77 -2.32
C GLY A 66 0.67 -14.53 -2.72
N GLY A 67 0.38 -13.44 -3.43
CA GLY A 67 -0.96 -13.13 -3.94
C GLY A 67 -1.91 -12.54 -2.91
N CYS A 68 -1.40 -11.98 -1.80
CA CYS A 68 -2.22 -11.24 -0.84
C CYS A 68 -2.55 -9.83 -1.33
N GLY A 69 -1.82 -9.30 -2.32
CA GLY A 69 -2.11 -8.03 -3.00
C GLY A 69 -2.65 -8.22 -4.42
N LEU A 70 -2.45 -7.23 -5.31
CA LEU A 70 -2.80 -7.39 -6.72
C LEU A 70 -1.90 -8.46 -7.35
N VAL A 71 -2.51 -9.34 -8.15
CA VAL A 71 -1.84 -10.49 -8.78
C VAL A 71 -1.50 -10.21 -10.25
N TYR A 72 -2.33 -9.43 -10.94
CA TYR A 72 -2.11 -9.11 -12.35
C TYR A 72 -1.20 -7.90 -12.51
N ASN A 73 -0.15 -8.06 -13.32
CA ASN A 73 0.77 -6.98 -13.68
C ASN A 73 0.04 -5.74 -14.22
N GLY A 74 -1.02 -5.94 -15.01
CA GLY A 74 -1.84 -4.86 -15.56
C GLY A 74 -2.69 -4.12 -14.52
N ASP A 75 -2.97 -4.72 -13.37
CA ASP A 75 -3.63 -4.00 -12.27
C ASP A 75 -2.59 -3.21 -11.48
N ILE A 76 -1.42 -3.82 -11.24
CA ILE A 76 -0.30 -3.20 -10.51
C ILE A 76 0.22 -1.95 -11.23
N ASP A 77 0.45 -2.02 -12.54
CA ASP A 77 0.98 -0.89 -13.30
C ASP A 77 -0.01 0.28 -13.41
N ASN A 78 -1.30 0.00 -13.63
CA ASN A 78 -2.36 1.00 -13.68
C ASN A 78 -2.53 1.72 -12.34
N TRP A 79 -2.30 1.03 -11.23
CA TRP A 79 -2.31 1.65 -9.90
C TRP A 79 -1.07 2.49 -9.64
N LEU A 80 0.12 1.98 -9.95
CA LEU A 80 1.37 2.57 -9.50
C LEU A 80 2.00 3.58 -10.47
N MET A 81 1.64 3.55 -11.76
CA MET A 81 2.31 4.32 -12.81
C MET A 81 1.45 5.45 -13.34
N THR A 82 2.09 6.58 -13.66
CA THR A 82 1.47 7.64 -14.45
C THR A 82 1.24 7.19 -15.91
N PRO A 83 0.33 7.84 -16.66
CA PRO A 83 0.09 7.48 -18.06
C PRO A 83 1.35 7.51 -18.95
N SER A 84 2.29 8.42 -18.67
CA SER A 84 3.57 8.50 -19.38
C SER A 84 4.52 7.36 -19.03
N GLU A 85 4.56 6.94 -17.76
CA GLU A 85 5.33 5.79 -17.30
C GLU A 85 4.77 4.49 -17.87
N LEU A 86 3.45 4.33 -17.89
CA LEU A 86 2.76 3.19 -18.50
C LEU A 86 3.06 3.09 -20.01
N LYS A 87 3.06 4.22 -20.73
CA LYS A 87 3.47 4.26 -22.15
C LYS A 87 4.92 3.83 -22.35
N ARG A 88 5.81 4.18 -21.42
CA ARG A 88 7.22 3.76 -21.45
C ARG A 88 7.37 2.28 -21.13
N TYR A 89 6.60 1.77 -20.16
CA TYR A 89 6.58 0.36 -19.77
C TYR A 89 6.04 -0.51 -20.91
N ASN A 90 4.99 -0.09 -21.59
CA ASN A 90 4.35 -0.82 -22.70
C ASN A 90 4.99 -0.60 -24.07
N ARG A 91 6.23 -0.08 -24.14
CA ARG A 91 6.91 0.13 -25.41
C ARG A 91 7.25 -1.21 -26.08
N PRO A 92 7.26 -1.30 -27.43
CA PRO A 92 7.66 -2.51 -28.13
C PRO A 92 9.04 -3.02 -27.65
N GLY A 93 9.15 -4.32 -27.40
CA GLY A 93 10.38 -4.96 -26.92
C GLY A 93 10.64 -4.80 -25.42
N HIS A 94 9.70 -4.22 -24.67
CA HIS A 94 9.72 -4.27 -23.21
C HIS A 94 8.80 -5.40 -22.72
N ASP A 95 9.31 -6.25 -21.85
CA ASP A 95 8.54 -7.33 -21.23
C ASP A 95 8.53 -7.20 -19.71
N ALA A 96 7.63 -7.93 -19.06
CA ALA A 96 7.43 -7.84 -17.61
C ALA A 96 8.67 -8.24 -16.79
N SER A 97 9.56 -9.09 -17.32
CA SER A 97 10.80 -9.49 -16.65
C SER A 97 11.84 -8.37 -16.61
N MET A 98 11.72 -7.36 -17.48
CA MET A 98 12.59 -6.18 -17.46
C MET A 98 12.27 -5.22 -16.31
N GLY A 99 11.07 -5.33 -15.73
CA GLY A 99 10.60 -4.42 -14.68
C GLY A 99 10.47 -2.97 -15.14
N PHE A 100 10.18 -2.04 -14.23
CA PHE A 100 10.21 -0.61 -14.50
C PHE A 100 11.37 0.03 -13.74
N GLY A 101 12.33 0.60 -14.47
CA GLY A 101 13.55 1.12 -13.83
C GLY A 101 14.42 0.05 -13.18
N GLY A 102 14.27 -1.22 -13.57
CA GLY A 102 14.98 -2.37 -12.99
C GLY A 102 14.31 -2.98 -11.76
N GLU A 103 13.14 -2.47 -11.33
CA GLU A 103 12.33 -3.04 -10.25
C GLU A 103 11.16 -3.83 -10.85
N SER A 104 10.91 -5.06 -10.39
CA SER A 104 9.73 -5.81 -10.83
C SER A 104 8.44 -5.15 -10.33
N LEU A 105 7.31 -5.35 -11.00
CA LEU A 105 6.03 -4.79 -10.56
C LEU A 105 5.63 -5.29 -9.16
N LEU A 106 5.93 -6.54 -8.84
CA LEU A 106 5.68 -7.10 -7.50
C LEU A 106 6.59 -6.47 -6.44
N ASP A 107 7.84 -6.13 -6.76
CA ASP A 107 8.69 -5.38 -5.84
C ASP A 107 8.20 -3.94 -5.66
N MET A 108 7.73 -3.29 -6.74
CA MET A 108 7.09 -1.97 -6.66
C MET A 108 5.84 -2.01 -5.76
N GLN A 109 4.99 -3.03 -5.91
CA GLN A 109 3.83 -3.25 -5.05
C GLN A 109 4.24 -3.48 -3.60
N ALA A 110 5.22 -4.34 -3.32
CA ALA A 110 5.74 -4.56 -1.96
C ALA A 110 6.25 -3.25 -1.32
N ARG A 111 6.90 -2.39 -2.11
CA ARG A 111 7.37 -1.08 -1.64
C ARG A 111 6.21 -0.12 -1.36
N ALA A 112 5.18 -0.10 -2.21
CA ALA A 112 3.97 0.69 -1.99
C ALA A 112 3.22 0.22 -0.73
N LEU A 113 3.01 -1.09 -0.56
CA LEU A 113 2.38 -1.69 0.61
C LEU A 113 3.14 -1.38 1.91
N SER A 114 4.48 -1.48 1.88
CA SER A 114 5.31 -1.10 3.02
C SER A 114 5.15 0.39 3.38
N GLN A 115 4.98 1.29 2.40
CA GLN A 115 4.70 2.69 2.65
C GLN A 115 3.26 2.90 3.17
N ALA A 116 2.30 2.15 2.64
CA ALA A 116 0.91 2.16 3.06
C ALA A 116 0.76 1.77 4.53
N ALA A 117 1.43 0.70 4.97
CA ALA A 117 1.44 0.29 6.37
C ALA A 117 2.03 1.36 7.31
N ARG A 118 3.09 2.06 6.88
CA ARG A 118 3.64 3.19 7.64
C ARG A 118 2.65 4.34 7.73
N LEU A 119 1.91 4.61 6.66
CA LEU A 119 0.89 5.66 6.63
C LEU A 119 -0.29 5.31 7.55
N ALA A 120 -0.79 4.08 7.49
CA ALA A 120 -1.83 3.59 8.40
C ALA A 120 -1.39 3.74 9.85
N PHE A 121 -0.18 3.28 10.20
CA PHE A 121 0.40 3.45 11.53
C PHE A 121 0.41 4.92 11.99
N GLN A 122 0.81 5.85 11.12
CA GLN A 122 0.84 7.27 11.45
C GLN A 122 -0.56 7.82 11.74
N VAL A 123 -1.56 7.47 10.93
CA VAL A 123 -2.96 7.91 11.13
C VAL A 123 -3.55 7.36 12.42
N ILE A 124 -3.22 6.11 12.74
CA ILE A 124 -3.66 5.43 13.96
C ILE A 124 -3.03 6.06 15.19
N ARG A 125 -1.70 6.22 15.18
CA ARG A 125 -0.94 6.67 16.36
C ARG A 125 -1.05 8.16 16.61
N TYR A 126 -1.20 8.95 15.55
CA TYR A 126 -1.23 10.40 15.61
C TYR A 126 -2.50 10.95 14.94
N PRO A 127 -3.66 10.88 15.63
CA PRO A 127 -4.95 11.38 15.14
C PRO A 127 -4.98 12.86 14.71
N ARG A 128 -3.92 13.62 15.02
CA ARG A 128 -3.81 15.07 14.76
C ARG A 128 -2.91 15.44 13.59
N LEU A 129 -2.41 14.48 12.79
CA LEU A 129 -1.62 14.79 11.60
C LEU A 129 -2.51 15.41 10.51
N LYS A 130 -2.75 16.73 10.62
CA LYS A 130 -3.14 17.55 9.46
C LYS A 130 -1.97 17.50 8.47
N GLY A 131 -2.31 17.17 7.22
CA GLY A 131 -1.38 16.86 6.13
C GLY A 131 -0.08 17.66 6.15
N VAL A 132 1.03 16.95 6.28
CA VAL A 132 2.34 17.46 5.87
C VAL A 132 2.41 17.27 4.36
N ALA A 133 2.16 18.37 3.64
CA ALA A 133 2.20 18.47 2.19
C ALA A 133 3.64 18.38 1.65
#